data_AF-A0A8J6Y8T8-F1
#
_entry.id   AF-A0A8J6Y8T8-F1
#
_cell.length_a   1.000
_cell.length_b   1.000
_cell.length_c   1.000
_cell.angle_alpha   90.00
_cell.angle_beta   90.00
_cell.angle_gamma   90.00
#
_symmetry.space_group_name_H-M   'P 1'
#
loop_
_entity.id
_entity.type
_entity.pdbx_description
1 polymer ?
#
loop_
_entity_poly.entity_id
_entity_poly.type
_entity_poly.pdbx_seq_one_letter_code
_entity_poly.pdbx_strand_id
1 'polypeptide(L)'
;MFGQIALLLPACLILLSATATPPVEDPIGQAVQRAGNWLVSFPEEQLRFDAAIGLHGIRQRIDSDPLQAAWERAARVAERDSDNPMRRFWLPDASSPREATSGWIAPGPADERVNTNRVIAEALHCRENGWRPETTAYIIGPMRDEGGYHTVHGLWALTIARSNGCIPEADFRHPAELLLKEIRQAQAGAAEPHATLEIDLFAERLLMTLLANPAAGEAPDWAARLLALQNEDGSWGTAAEGERAYYRYHATMTAAWALAEYSATFLPRE
;
A
#
# COMPACT_ATOMS: atom_id res chain seq x y z
N MET A 1 -6.73 -79.09 27.78
CA MET A 1 -7.49 -77.89 28.18
C MET A 1 -7.66 -77.02 26.95
N PHE A 2 -8.91 -76.74 26.61
CA PHE A 2 -9.36 -76.04 25.41
C PHE A 2 -9.41 -74.51 25.65
N GLY A 3 -9.29 -73.73 24.57
CA GLY A 3 -9.70 -72.32 24.49
C GLY A 3 -8.56 -71.42 23.99
N GLN A 4 -8.74 -70.48 23.06
CA GLN A 4 -9.90 -69.95 22.34
C GLN A 4 -9.38 -69.39 21.01
N ILE A 5 -10.08 -69.68 19.91
CA ILE A 5 -9.87 -69.05 18.60
C ILE A 5 -10.74 -67.79 18.57
N ALA A 6 -10.13 -66.61 18.51
CA ALA A 6 -10.83 -65.35 18.27
C ALA A 6 -10.71 -64.96 16.79
N LEU A 7 -11.81 -65.12 16.06
CA LEU A 7 -12.03 -64.59 14.72
C LEU A 7 -12.23 -63.07 14.81
N LEU A 8 -11.31 -62.29 14.24
CA LEU A 8 -11.47 -60.86 14.00
C LEU A 8 -11.87 -60.64 12.54
N LEU A 9 -13.08 -60.09 12.36
CA LEU A 9 -13.68 -59.69 11.09
C LEU A 9 -12.87 -58.54 10.44
N PRO A 10 -12.72 -58.52 9.11
CA PRO A 10 -12.19 -57.35 8.42
C PRO A 10 -13.26 -56.26 8.39
N ALA A 11 -13.03 -55.18 9.14
CA ALA A 11 -13.81 -53.96 9.01
C ALA A 11 -13.61 -53.40 7.60
N CYS A 12 -14.67 -53.46 6.80
CA CYS A 12 -14.75 -52.83 5.49
C CYS A 12 -14.70 -51.31 5.71
N LEU A 13 -13.50 -50.73 5.59
CA LEU A 13 -13.28 -49.29 5.68
C LEU A 13 -13.85 -48.66 4.40
N ILE A 14 -15.10 -48.21 4.46
CA ILE A 14 -15.68 -47.37 3.42
C ILE A 14 -14.94 -46.04 3.48
N LEU A 15 -13.97 -45.86 2.60
CA LEU A 15 -13.35 -44.57 2.29
C LEU A 15 -14.45 -43.67 1.70
N LEU A 16 -15.11 -42.93 2.57
CA LEU A 16 -15.86 -41.74 2.19
C LEU A 16 -14.84 -40.76 1.61
N SER A 17 -14.71 -40.76 0.28
CA SER A 17 -14.04 -39.69 -0.44
C SER A 17 -14.76 -38.39 -0.09
N ALA A 18 -14.19 -37.64 0.85
CA ALA A 18 -14.62 -36.28 1.12
C ALA A 18 -14.57 -35.54 -0.20
N THR A 19 -15.74 -35.10 -0.70
CA THR A 19 -15.81 -34.19 -1.82
C THR A 19 -15.05 -32.94 -1.41
N ALA A 20 -13.85 -32.76 -1.96
CA ALA A 20 -13.08 -31.55 -1.74
C ALA A 20 -13.97 -30.37 -2.12
N THR A 21 -14.30 -29.54 -1.13
CA THR A 21 -14.96 -28.25 -1.38
C THR A 21 -14.09 -27.52 -2.41
N PRO A 22 -14.65 -27.03 -3.52
CA PRO A 22 -13.87 -26.25 -4.46
C PRO A 22 -13.21 -25.09 -3.70
N PRO A 23 -11.95 -24.75 -4.02
CA PRO A 23 -11.27 -23.63 -3.37
C PRO A 23 -12.11 -22.38 -3.54
N VAL A 24 -12.28 -21.61 -2.46
CA VAL A 24 -12.98 -20.33 -2.50
C VAL A 24 -12.24 -19.44 -3.48
N GLU A 25 -12.96 -18.86 -4.45
CA GLU A 25 -12.37 -17.91 -5.39
C GLU A 25 -11.87 -16.69 -4.62
N ASP A 26 -10.57 -16.42 -4.69
CA ASP A 26 -9.95 -15.17 -4.22
C ASP A 26 -9.71 -14.23 -5.41
N PRO A 27 -10.72 -13.43 -5.83
CA PRO A 27 -10.57 -12.54 -6.98
C PRO A 27 -9.53 -11.45 -6.75
N ILE A 28 -9.29 -11.06 -5.49
CA ILE A 28 -8.31 -10.02 -5.16
C ILE A 28 -6.89 -10.57 -5.28
N GLY A 29 -6.61 -11.74 -4.68
CA GLY A 29 -5.33 -12.41 -4.84
C GLY A 29 -4.98 -12.66 -6.31
N GLN A 30 -5.97 -13.08 -7.11
CA GLN A 30 -5.79 -13.22 -8.56
C GLN A 30 -5.50 -11.89 -9.27
N ALA A 31 -6.18 -10.81 -8.90
CA ALA A 31 -5.92 -9.49 -9.47
C ALA A 31 -4.51 -8.99 -9.12
N VAL A 32 -4.08 -9.12 -7.87
CA VAL A 32 -2.72 -8.78 -7.42
C VAL A 32 -1.67 -9.62 -8.15
N GLN A 33 -1.93 -10.91 -8.37
CA GLN A 33 -1.06 -11.78 -9.15
C GLN A 33 -0.91 -11.33 -10.61
N ARG A 34 -2.02 -10.97 -11.27
CA ARG A 34 -1.98 -10.40 -12.64
C ARG A 34 -1.19 -9.10 -12.67
N ALA A 35 -1.36 -8.24 -11.68
CA ALA A 35 -0.55 -7.03 -11.54
C ALA A 35 0.94 -7.36 -11.41
N GLY A 36 1.30 -8.37 -10.61
CA GLY A 36 2.69 -8.84 -10.46
C GLY A 36 3.33 -9.24 -11.79
N ASN A 37 2.60 -10.01 -12.63
CA ASN A 37 3.06 -10.37 -13.97
C ASN A 37 3.29 -9.15 -14.87
N TRP A 38 2.42 -8.15 -14.78
CA TRP A 38 2.58 -6.92 -15.53
C TRP A 38 3.78 -6.09 -15.00
N LEU A 39 3.86 -5.89 -13.69
CA LEU A 39 4.89 -5.09 -13.01
C LEU A 39 6.31 -5.63 -13.27
N VAL A 40 6.51 -6.96 -13.25
CA VAL A 40 7.82 -7.56 -13.53
C VAL A 40 8.28 -7.33 -14.97
N SER A 41 7.34 -7.21 -15.91
CA SER A 41 7.64 -6.98 -17.33
C SER A 41 8.00 -5.52 -17.66
N PHE A 42 7.71 -4.58 -16.76
CA PHE A 42 7.89 -3.15 -17.01
C PHE A 42 9.38 -2.79 -17.20
N PRO A 43 9.77 -1.90 -18.14
CA PRO A 43 11.18 -1.60 -18.42
C PRO A 43 11.96 -1.00 -17.24
N GLU A 44 13.24 -1.36 -17.06
CA GLU A 44 13.98 -1.11 -15.80
C GLU A 44 14.40 0.35 -15.74
N GLU A 45 14.82 0.85 -16.90
CA GLU A 45 15.22 2.23 -17.16
C GLU A 45 14.09 3.23 -16.95
N GLN A 46 12.85 2.75 -16.81
CA GLN A 46 11.68 3.59 -16.54
C GLN A 46 11.20 3.49 -15.09
N LEU A 47 11.75 2.57 -14.29
CA LEU A 47 11.42 2.46 -12.87
C LEU A 47 11.97 3.66 -12.10
N ARG A 48 11.30 3.99 -11.00
CA ARG A 48 11.71 5.00 -10.04
C ARG A 48 11.85 4.40 -8.66
N PHE A 49 12.41 5.17 -7.75
CA PHE A 49 12.70 4.74 -6.37
C PHE A 49 11.47 4.20 -5.63
N ASP A 50 10.33 4.87 -5.76
CA ASP A 50 9.06 4.55 -5.13
C ASP A 50 8.48 3.20 -5.57
N ALA A 51 8.93 2.66 -6.72
CA ALA A 51 8.61 1.30 -7.12
C ALA A 51 9.02 0.26 -6.07
N ALA A 52 10.19 0.44 -5.43
CA ALA A 52 10.66 -0.47 -4.39
C ALA A 52 9.82 -0.37 -3.11
N ILE A 53 9.30 0.83 -2.80
CA ILE A 53 8.42 1.06 -1.64
C ILE A 53 7.11 0.31 -1.82
N GLY A 54 6.40 0.57 -2.92
CA GLY A 54 5.08 -0.04 -3.13
C GLY A 54 5.15 -1.55 -3.32
N LEU A 55 6.14 -2.06 -4.07
CA LEU A 55 6.34 -3.51 -4.19
C LEU A 55 6.69 -4.17 -2.85
N HIS A 56 7.46 -3.51 -1.99
CA HIS A 56 7.70 -4.03 -0.64
C HIS A 56 6.39 -4.11 0.17
N GLY A 57 5.56 -3.06 0.11
CA GLY A 57 4.26 -3.01 0.76
C GLY A 57 3.30 -4.11 0.30
N ILE A 58 3.20 -4.35 -1.02
CA ILE A 58 2.39 -5.45 -1.58
C ILE A 58 2.85 -6.80 -1.00
N ARG A 59 4.16 -7.07 -1.08
CA ARG A 59 4.75 -8.36 -0.67
C ARG A 59 4.62 -8.68 0.81
N GLN A 60 4.47 -7.67 1.68
CA GLN A 60 4.17 -7.89 3.09
C GLN A 60 2.79 -8.52 3.33
N ARG A 61 1.89 -8.45 2.33
CA ARG A 61 0.51 -8.94 2.41
C ARG A 61 0.27 -10.14 1.50
N ILE A 62 0.72 -10.05 0.26
CA ILE A 62 0.58 -11.08 -0.78
C ILE A 62 1.91 -11.14 -1.52
N ASP A 63 2.57 -12.30 -1.49
CA ASP A 63 3.83 -12.52 -2.19
C ASP A 63 3.70 -13.64 -3.23
N SER A 64 4.46 -13.52 -4.30
CA SER A 64 4.52 -14.50 -5.39
C SER A 64 5.79 -14.31 -6.23
N ASP A 65 6.16 -15.32 -7.01
CA ASP A 65 7.40 -15.26 -7.81
C ASP A 65 7.49 -14.00 -8.72
N PRO A 66 6.42 -13.57 -9.43
CA PRO A 66 6.46 -12.34 -10.21
C PRO A 66 6.63 -11.07 -9.35
N LEU A 67 5.97 -10.99 -8.19
CA LEU A 67 6.11 -9.85 -7.29
C LEU A 67 7.50 -9.78 -6.67
N GLN A 68 8.06 -10.91 -6.28
CA GLN A 68 9.44 -11.00 -5.80
C GLN A 68 10.42 -10.52 -6.89
N ALA A 69 10.29 -11.04 -8.11
CA ALA A 69 11.15 -10.63 -9.23
C ALA A 69 11.02 -9.13 -9.57
N ALA A 70 9.79 -8.59 -9.54
CA ALA A 70 9.53 -7.16 -9.71
C ALA A 70 10.22 -6.34 -8.59
N TRP A 71 10.10 -6.78 -7.33
CA TRP A 71 10.71 -6.10 -6.20
C TRP A 71 12.22 -6.10 -6.26
N GLU A 72 12.86 -7.24 -6.54
CA GLU A 72 14.32 -7.33 -6.65
C GLU A 72 14.86 -6.37 -7.72
N ARG A 73 14.13 -6.22 -8.83
CA ARG A 73 14.46 -5.25 -9.88
C ARG A 73 14.31 -3.81 -9.42
N ALA A 74 13.18 -3.47 -8.80
CA ALA A 74 12.94 -2.14 -8.27
C ALA A 74 13.96 -1.78 -7.16
N ALA A 75 14.33 -2.73 -6.31
CA ALA A 75 15.33 -2.57 -5.27
C ALA A 75 16.71 -2.22 -5.85
N ARG A 76 17.16 -2.92 -6.91
CA ARG A 76 18.42 -2.57 -7.61
C ARG A 76 18.40 -1.17 -8.22
N VAL A 77 17.25 -0.71 -8.70
CA VAL A 77 17.10 0.68 -9.18
C VAL A 77 17.21 1.65 -8.02
N ALA A 78 16.52 1.39 -6.90
CA ALA A 78 16.56 2.21 -5.70
C ALA A 78 17.95 2.25 -5.02
N GLU A 79 18.75 1.19 -5.15
CA GLU A 79 20.13 1.14 -4.64
C GLU A 79 21.08 2.15 -5.29
N ARG A 80 20.72 2.70 -6.46
CA ARG A 80 21.47 3.79 -7.11
C ARG A 80 21.45 5.07 -6.27
N ASP A 81 20.40 5.28 -5.49
CA ASP A 81 20.24 6.39 -4.55
C ASP A 81 20.49 5.89 -3.11
N SER A 82 21.73 5.45 -2.85
CA SER A 82 22.09 4.77 -1.61
C SER A 82 21.86 5.61 -0.34
N ASP A 83 21.80 6.93 -0.45
CA ASP A 83 21.56 7.89 0.63
C ASP A 83 20.08 8.32 0.75
N ASN A 84 19.17 7.77 -0.06
CA ASN A 84 17.76 8.13 -0.01
C ASN A 84 17.12 7.68 1.32
N PRO A 85 16.53 8.59 2.10
CA PRO A 85 15.98 8.27 3.42
C PRO A 85 14.78 7.32 3.37
N MET A 86 14.10 7.21 2.22
CA MET A 86 12.96 6.32 2.05
C MET A 86 13.35 4.85 1.92
N ARG A 87 14.65 4.50 1.84
CA ARG A 87 15.11 3.10 1.89
C ARG A 87 14.66 2.37 3.16
N ARG A 88 14.36 3.15 4.21
CA ARG A 88 13.89 2.63 5.49
C ARG A 88 12.56 1.88 5.43
N PHE A 89 11.81 2.03 4.34
CA PHE A 89 10.64 1.18 4.08
C PHE A 89 10.98 -0.31 4.00
N TRP A 90 12.16 -0.69 3.51
CA TRP A 90 12.58 -2.10 3.38
C TRP A 90 13.96 -2.42 4.01
N LEU A 91 14.66 -1.40 4.51
CA LEU A 91 15.89 -1.54 5.29
C LEU A 91 15.71 -0.78 6.62
N PRO A 92 15.08 -1.38 7.65
CA PRO A 92 14.70 -0.68 8.88
C PRO A 92 15.85 0.02 9.61
N ASP A 93 17.08 -0.48 9.44
CA ASP A 93 18.31 0.03 10.04
C ASP A 93 19.05 1.04 9.15
N ALA A 94 18.50 1.39 7.98
CA ALA A 94 19.07 2.42 7.12
C ALA A 94 19.06 3.77 7.87
N SER A 95 20.24 4.37 8.00
CA SER A 95 20.41 5.68 8.61
C SER A 95 20.49 6.75 7.52
N SER A 96 20.01 7.95 7.85
CA SER A 96 20.14 9.12 6.98
C SER A 96 20.41 10.36 7.84
N PRO A 97 21.23 11.30 7.36
CA PRO A 97 21.55 12.49 8.11
C PRO A 97 20.30 13.34 8.34
N ARG A 98 20.28 14.07 9.46
CA ARG A 98 19.15 14.91 9.87
C ARG A 98 18.74 15.89 8.77
N GLU A 99 19.72 16.43 8.04
CA GLU A 99 19.53 17.37 6.95
C GLU A 99 18.65 16.80 5.83
N ALA A 100 18.71 15.49 5.59
CA ALA A 100 17.93 14.80 4.57
C ALA A 100 16.51 14.41 5.04
N THR A 101 16.29 14.29 6.36
CA THR A 101 15.06 13.72 6.94
C THR A 101 14.20 14.75 7.67
N SER A 102 14.79 15.57 8.54
CA SER A 102 14.07 16.57 9.38
C SER A 102 14.67 17.98 9.30
N GLY A 103 15.60 18.22 8.38
CA GLY A 103 16.22 19.53 8.13
C GLY A 103 15.40 20.48 7.26
N TRP A 104 14.27 20.04 6.71
CA TRP A 104 13.40 20.88 5.88
C TRP A 104 12.60 21.88 6.71
N ILE A 105 12.28 23.03 6.13
CA ILE A 105 11.52 24.10 6.78
C ILE A 105 10.10 24.09 6.22
N ALA A 106 9.09 24.12 7.10
CA ALA A 106 7.72 24.23 6.66
C ALA A 106 7.50 25.57 5.91
N PRO A 107 6.89 25.54 4.72
CA PRO A 107 6.65 26.75 3.94
C PRO A 107 5.65 27.65 4.66
N GLY A 108 5.83 28.97 4.53
CA GLY A 108 4.84 29.94 4.98
C GLY A 108 3.56 29.89 4.12
N PRO A 109 2.49 30.62 4.51
CA PRO A 109 1.21 30.58 3.81
C PRO A 109 1.23 30.98 2.33
N ALA A 110 2.24 31.76 1.91
CA ALA A 110 2.39 32.25 0.54
C ALA A 110 3.50 31.51 -0.25
N ASP A 111 4.21 30.58 0.39
CA ASP A 111 5.31 29.85 -0.22
C ASP A 111 4.79 28.59 -0.94
N GLU A 112 5.58 28.09 -1.88
CA GLU A 112 5.28 26.81 -2.54
C GLU A 112 5.31 25.65 -1.53
N ARG A 113 4.42 24.68 -1.72
CA ARG A 113 4.42 23.44 -0.93
C ARG A 113 5.75 22.71 -1.11
N VAL A 114 6.25 22.15 -0.01
CA VAL A 114 7.39 21.23 -0.09
C VAL A 114 6.97 19.91 -0.73
N ASN A 115 7.94 19.23 -1.33
CA ASN A 115 7.76 17.87 -1.82
C ASN A 115 7.20 16.96 -0.71
N THR A 116 6.14 16.21 -1.01
CA THR A 116 5.43 15.33 -0.06
C THR A 116 6.33 14.29 0.60
N ASN A 117 7.41 13.87 -0.07
CA ASN A 117 8.38 12.92 0.49
C ASN A 117 9.15 13.48 1.69
N ARG A 118 9.17 14.80 1.91
CA ARG A 118 9.84 15.41 3.06
C ARG A 118 9.19 15.01 4.39
N VAL A 119 7.85 15.04 4.47
CA VAL A 119 7.14 14.64 5.69
C VAL A 119 7.20 13.12 5.92
N ILE A 120 7.24 12.33 4.84
CA ILE A 120 7.40 10.87 4.92
C ILE A 120 8.81 10.51 5.42
N ALA A 121 9.85 11.14 4.87
CA ALA A 121 11.23 10.94 5.32
C ALA A 121 11.40 11.30 6.80
N GLU A 122 10.78 12.38 7.27
CA GLU A 122 10.77 12.71 8.69
C GLU A 122 10.08 11.64 9.53
N ALA A 123 8.92 11.15 9.10
CA ALA A 123 8.17 10.10 9.81
C ALA A 123 8.95 8.78 9.89
N LEU A 124 9.68 8.41 8.83
CA LEU A 124 10.52 7.21 8.82
C LEU A 124 11.67 7.29 9.81
N HIS A 125 12.21 8.50 10.06
CA HIS A 125 13.41 8.73 10.89
C HIS A 125 13.11 9.48 12.18
N CYS A 126 11.85 9.48 12.61
CA CYS A 126 11.39 10.26 13.77
C CYS A 126 11.89 9.69 15.11
N ARG A 127 12.30 8.41 15.16
CA ARG A 127 12.86 7.80 16.37
C ARG A 127 14.21 8.43 16.74
N GLU A 128 15.02 8.75 15.73
CA GLU A 128 16.34 9.35 15.91
C GLU A 128 16.28 10.87 15.94
N ASN A 129 15.44 11.46 15.07
CA ASN A 129 15.44 12.90 14.84
C ASN A 129 14.29 13.65 15.53
N GLY A 130 13.38 12.93 16.16
CA GLY A 130 12.12 13.45 16.69
C GLY A 130 11.07 13.69 15.61
N TRP A 131 9.81 13.73 16.03
CA TRP A 131 8.71 14.23 15.20
C TRP A 131 8.42 15.68 15.59
N ARG A 132 8.48 16.60 14.64
CA ARG A 132 8.36 18.04 14.94
C ARG A 132 6.90 18.49 14.98
N PRO A 133 6.48 19.30 15.96
CA PRO A 133 5.15 19.92 15.97
C PRO A 133 4.85 20.72 14.70
N GLU A 134 5.86 21.38 14.13
CA GLU A 134 5.78 22.14 12.87
C GLU A 134 5.39 21.24 11.70
N THR A 135 5.83 19.98 11.69
CA THR A 135 5.48 18.99 10.67
C THR A 135 4.00 18.63 10.77
N THR A 136 3.48 18.37 11.98
CA THR A 136 2.04 18.16 12.18
C THR A 136 1.24 19.38 11.74
N ALA A 137 1.66 20.59 12.15
CA ALA A 137 0.98 21.84 11.80
C ALA A 137 0.94 22.08 10.29
N TYR A 138 2.02 21.75 9.57
CA TYR A 138 2.07 21.80 8.11
C TYR A 138 1.09 20.81 7.48
N ILE A 139 1.12 19.54 7.93
CA ILE A 139 0.24 18.46 7.43
C ILE A 139 -1.24 18.81 7.59
N ILE A 140 -1.65 19.36 8.74
CA ILE A 140 -3.07 19.69 8.99
C ILE A 140 -3.49 21.08 8.50
N GLY A 141 -2.55 21.83 7.92
CA GLY A 141 -2.75 23.18 7.42
C GLY A 141 -2.34 23.31 5.96
N PRO A 142 -1.25 24.04 5.62
CA PRO A 142 -0.90 24.37 4.24
C PRO A 142 -0.69 23.18 3.28
N MET A 143 -0.36 21.99 3.80
CA MET A 143 -0.17 20.80 2.96
C MET A 143 -1.48 20.34 2.32
N ARG A 144 -2.62 20.53 2.96
CA ARG A 144 -3.91 19.97 2.53
C ARG A 144 -4.32 20.45 1.15
N ASP A 145 -4.88 19.53 0.37
CA ASP A 145 -5.38 19.75 -0.98
C ASP A 145 -6.71 19.01 -1.20
N GLU A 146 -7.57 19.03 -0.18
CA GLU A 146 -8.95 18.54 -0.24
C GLU A 146 -9.04 17.05 -0.64
N GLY A 147 -8.13 16.23 -0.12
CA GLY A 147 -8.07 14.80 -0.44
C GLY A 147 -7.29 14.48 -1.70
N GLY A 148 -6.54 15.44 -2.26
CA GLY A 148 -5.54 15.21 -3.30
C GLY A 148 -4.27 14.54 -2.75
N TYR A 149 -3.24 14.47 -3.60
CA TYR A 149 -1.96 13.79 -3.30
C TYR A 149 -1.29 14.28 -2.02
N HIS A 150 -1.39 15.57 -1.69
CA HIS A 150 -0.77 16.08 -0.47
C HIS A 150 -1.52 15.62 0.78
N THR A 151 -2.85 15.63 0.76
CA THR A 151 -3.66 15.10 1.87
C THR A 151 -3.39 13.61 2.11
N VAL A 152 -3.32 12.77 1.06
CA VAL A 152 -2.99 11.34 1.25
C VAL A 152 -1.57 11.12 1.79
N HIS A 153 -0.57 11.84 1.28
CA HIS A 153 0.80 11.73 1.80
C HIS A 153 0.94 12.26 3.23
N GLY A 154 0.18 13.30 3.60
CA GLY A 154 0.11 13.79 4.98
C GLY A 154 -0.45 12.74 5.93
N LEU A 155 -1.52 12.04 5.54
CA LEU A 155 -2.09 10.94 6.32
C LEU A 155 -1.10 9.77 6.44
N TRP A 156 -0.38 9.46 5.36
CA TRP A 156 0.64 8.42 5.37
C TRP A 156 1.76 8.74 6.36
N ALA A 157 2.30 9.97 6.33
CA ALA A 157 3.35 10.40 7.24
C ALA A 157 2.92 10.31 8.72
N LEU A 158 1.71 10.78 9.05
CA LEU A 158 1.15 10.63 10.40
C LEU A 158 1.02 9.16 10.82
N THR A 159 0.57 8.30 9.90
CA THR A 159 0.42 6.86 10.15
C THR A 159 1.76 6.20 10.43
N ILE A 160 2.80 6.54 9.65
CA ILE A 160 4.18 6.06 9.89
C ILE A 160 4.69 6.56 11.23
N ALA A 161 4.55 7.85 11.53
CA ALA A 161 5.03 8.45 12.78
C ALA A 161 4.38 7.79 14.02
N ARG A 162 3.07 7.51 13.95
CA ARG A 162 2.34 6.76 14.99
C ARG A 162 2.88 5.34 15.13
N SER A 163 3.00 4.60 14.03
CA SER A 163 3.50 3.21 14.04
C SER A 163 4.94 3.11 14.55
N ASN A 164 5.74 4.16 14.32
CA ASN A 164 7.09 4.28 14.86
C ASN A 164 7.13 4.68 16.35
N GLY A 165 6.00 5.03 16.97
CA GLY A 165 5.91 5.45 18.36
C GLY A 165 6.38 6.89 18.62
N CYS A 166 6.48 7.70 17.57
CA CYS A 166 6.96 9.08 17.67
C CYS A 166 5.86 10.08 18.03
N ILE A 167 4.59 9.70 17.81
CA ILE A 167 3.42 10.43 18.29
C ILE A 167 2.48 9.46 19.02
N PRO A 168 1.90 9.88 20.15
CA PRO A 168 0.89 9.08 20.84
C PRO A 168 -0.42 9.06 20.04
N GLU A 169 -1.24 8.04 20.29
CA GLU A 169 -2.55 7.86 19.64
C GLU A 169 -3.46 9.10 19.77
N ALA A 170 -3.40 9.81 20.91
CA ALA A 170 -4.18 11.03 21.12
C ALA A 170 -3.79 12.17 20.15
N ASP A 171 -2.50 12.29 19.83
CA ASP A 171 -1.98 13.33 18.94
C ASP A 171 -2.10 12.92 17.47
N PHE A 172 -2.23 11.62 17.17
CA PHE A 172 -2.53 11.11 15.83
C PHE A 172 -4.00 11.31 15.45
N ARG A 173 -4.92 11.00 16.37
CA ARG A 173 -6.35 10.83 16.06
C ARG A 173 -6.98 12.05 15.40
N HIS A 174 -6.86 13.22 16.03
CA HIS A 174 -7.51 14.42 15.51
C HIS A 174 -6.96 14.86 14.14
N PRO A 175 -5.63 14.95 13.92
CA PRO A 175 -5.06 15.17 12.58
C PRO A 175 -5.52 14.15 11.54
N ALA A 176 -5.48 12.85 11.87
CA ALA A 176 -5.85 11.80 10.94
C ALA A 176 -7.34 11.89 10.54
N GLU A 177 -8.23 12.19 11.49
CA GLU A 177 -9.67 12.37 11.23
C GLU A 177 -9.96 13.52 10.26
N LEU A 178 -9.22 14.63 10.34
CA LEU A 178 -9.35 15.75 9.41
C LEU A 178 -9.00 15.33 7.98
N LEU A 179 -7.88 14.64 7.79
CA LEU A 179 -7.42 14.20 6.46
C LEU A 179 -8.31 13.08 5.90
N LEU A 180 -8.71 12.12 6.75
CA LEU A 180 -9.66 11.08 6.38
C LEU A 180 -11.00 11.67 5.94
N LYS A 181 -11.48 12.74 6.58
CA LYS A 181 -12.71 13.42 6.15
C LYS A 181 -12.57 13.99 4.74
N GLU A 182 -11.46 14.65 4.42
CA GLU A 182 -11.21 15.17 3.07
C GLU A 182 -11.15 14.04 2.04
N ILE A 183 -10.41 12.97 2.34
CA ILE A 183 -10.28 11.80 1.47
C ILE A 183 -11.65 11.20 1.18
N ARG A 184 -12.49 10.98 2.20
CA ARG A 184 -13.85 10.44 2.03
C ARG A 184 -14.72 11.36 1.17
N GLN A 185 -14.68 12.66 1.42
CA GLN A 185 -15.43 13.63 0.63
C GLN A 185 -15.01 13.62 -0.85
N ALA A 186 -13.70 13.64 -1.11
CA ALA A 186 -13.16 13.59 -2.47
C ALA A 186 -13.48 12.28 -3.19
N GLN A 187 -13.42 11.15 -2.47
CA GLN A 187 -13.69 9.83 -3.02
C GLN A 187 -15.18 9.60 -3.30
N ALA A 188 -16.06 10.10 -2.43
CA ALA A 188 -17.51 10.01 -2.61
C ALA A 188 -18.02 10.94 -3.74
N GLY A 189 -17.39 12.09 -3.92
CA GLY A 189 -17.73 13.06 -4.97
C GLY A 189 -17.11 12.77 -6.34
N ALA A 190 -16.14 11.85 -6.43
CA ALA A 190 -15.47 11.54 -7.68
C ALA A 190 -16.39 10.74 -8.61
N ALA A 191 -16.42 11.17 -9.88
CA ALA A 191 -16.88 10.32 -10.98
C ALA A 191 -16.03 9.03 -11.03
N GLU A 192 -16.50 8.03 -11.77
CA GLU A 192 -15.69 6.84 -12.03
C GLU A 192 -14.35 7.26 -12.66
N PRO A 193 -13.20 6.89 -12.09
CA PRO A 193 -11.91 7.35 -12.59
C PRO A 193 -11.60 6.64 -13.92
N HIS A 194 -11.20 7.42 -14.92
CA HIS A 194 -10.93 6.90 -16.27
C HIS A 194 -9.48 7.13 -16.69
N ALA A 195 -8.88 8.26 -16.28
CA ALA A 195 -7.48 8.54 -16.56
C ALA A 195 -6.56 7.84 -15.55
N THR A 196 -5.34 7.50 -15.97
CA THR A 196 -4.34 6.84 -15.13
C THR A 196 -4.11 7.57 -13.80
N LEU A 197 -3.95 8.90 -13.82
CA LEU A 197 -3.74 9.71 -12.61
C LEU A 197 -4.98 9.79 -11.70
N GLU A 198 -6.19 9.61 -12.24
CA GLU A 198 -7.41 9.56 -11.45
C GLU A 198 -7.52 8.20 -10.74
N ILE A 199 -7.19 7.12 -11.44
CA ILE A 199 -7.14 5.77 -10.89
C ILE A 199 -6.07 5.67 -9.81
N ASP A 200 -4.89 6.25 -10.07
CA ASP A 200 -3.78 6.32 -9.11
C ASP A 200 -4.20 7.01 -7.81
N LEU A 201 -4.77 8.22 -7.91
CA LEU A 201 -5.24 8.96 -6.75
C LEU A 201 -6.40 8.24 -6.02
N PHE A 202 -7.29 7.58 -6.76
CA PHE A 202 -8.35 6.75 -6.17
C PHE A 202 -7.75 5.61 -5.34
N ALA A 203 -6.71 4.94 -5.86
CA ALA A 203 -6.02 3.87 -5.18
C ALA A 203 -5.24 4.37 -3.95
N GLU A 204 -4.54 5.51 -4.05
CA GLU A 204 -3.84 6.12 -2.91
C GLU A 204 -4.80 6.45 -1.76
N ARG A 205 -5.97 7.01 -2.07
CA ARG A 205 -7.00 7.33 -1.07
C ARG A 205 -7.49 6.09 -0.31
N LEU A 206 -7.75 5.01 -1.04
CA LEU A 206 -8.12 3.73 -0.43
C LEU A 206 -6.97 3.20 0.43
N LEU A 207 -5.75 3.13 -0.12
CA LEU A 207 -4.58 2.61 0.58
C LEU A 207 -4.31 3.37 1.89
N MET A 208 -4.28 4.69 1.86
CA MET A 208 -3.99 5.49 3.06
C MET A 208 -5.13 5.41 4.08
N THR A 209 -6.37 5.24 3.64
CA THR A 209 -7.51 4.98 4.55
C THR A 209 -7.32 3.65 5.28
N LEU A 210 -6.95 2.59 4.56
CA LEU A 210 -6.70 1.25 5.11
C LEU A 210 -5.54 1.25 6.12
N LEU A 211 -4.42 1.88 5.76
CA LEU A 211 -3.22 1.95 6.61
C LEU A 211 -3.47 2.77 7.89
N ALA A 212 -4.22 3.88 7.79
CA ALA A 212 -4.51 4.73 8.93
C ALA A 212 -5.54 4.10 9.89
N ASN A 213 -6.58 3.47 9.34
CA ASN A 213 -7.69 2.87 10.07
C ASN A 213 -8.20 1.58 9.40
N PRO A 214 -7.66 0.41 9.79
CA PRO A 214 -8.07 -0.88 9.24
C PRO A 214 -9.56 -1.21 9.44
N ALA A 215 -10.25 -0.55 10.38
CA ALA A 215 -11.67 -0.75 10.62
C ALA A 215 -12.58 0.16 9.77
N ALA A 216 -12.07 0.79 8.72
CA ALA A 216 -12.85 1.69 7.88
C ALA A 216 -13.96 0.95 7.10
N GLY A 217 -15.22 1.13 7.51
CA GLY A 217 -16.37 0.42 6.94
C GLY A 217 -16.69 0.72 5.47
N GLU A 218 -16.13 1.79 4.89
CA GLU A 218 -16.32 2.17 3.47
C GLU A 218 -15.35 1.44 2.52
N ALA A 219 -14.31 0.77 3.05
CA ALA A 219 -13.28 0.12 2.26
C ALA A 219 -13.79 -0.96 1.29
N PRO A 220 -14.82 -1.78 1.61
CA PRO A 220 -15.33 -2.80 0.69
C PRO A 220 -15.80 -2.24 -0.66
N ASP A 221 -16.59 -1.16 -0.65
CA ASP A 221 -17.15 -0.60 -1.88
C ASP A 221 -16.05 0.00 -2.76
N TRP A 222 -15.07 0.66 -2.17
CA TRP A 222 -13.95 1.24 -2.91
C TRP A 222 -13.01 0.15 -3.47
N ALA A 223 -12.76 -0.91 -2.71
CA ALA A 223 -11.98 -2.05 -3.18
C ALA A 223 -12.65 -2.75 -4.36
N ALA A 224 -13.97 -2.96 -4.30
CA ALA A 224 -14.73 -3.56 -5.40
C ALA A 224 -14.69 -2.68 -6.66
N ARG A 225 -14.85 -1.36 -6.52
CA ARG A 225 -14.70 -0.40 -7.63
C ARG A 225 -13.29 -0.44 -8.21
N LEU A 226 -12.25 -0.41 -7.37
CA LEU A 226 -10.87 -0.45 -7.82
C LEU A 226 -10.57 -1.76 -8.58
N LEU A 227 -11.05 -2.90 -8.07
CA LEU A 227 -10.91 -4.20 -8.71
C LEU A 227 -11.54 -4.22 -10.12
N ALA A 228 -12.71 -3.60 -10.28
CA ALA A 228 -13.41 -3.53 -11.57
C ALA A 228 -12.67 -2.70 -12.64
N LEU A 229 -11.72 -1.86 -12.25
CA LEU A 229 -10.92 -1.02 -13.15
C LEU A 229 -9.67 -1.72 -13.68
N GLN A 230 -9.40 -2.97 -13.28
CA GLN A 230 -8.22 -3.69 -13.76
C GLN A 230 -8.38 -4.05 -15.24
N ASN A 231 -7.36 -3.75 -16.04
CA ASN A 231 -7.29 -4.16 -17.44
C ASN A 231 -7.03 -5.67 -17.58
N GLU A 232 -7.32 -6.23 -18.75
CA GLU A 232 -7.06 -7.64 -19.08
C GLU A 232 -5.58 -8.02 -18.94
N ASP A 233 -4.65 -7.08 -19.18
CA ASP A 233 -3.21 -7.29 -19.04
C ASP A 233 -2.71 -7.25 -17.58
N GLY A 234 -3.61 -7.02 -16.62
CA GLY A 234 -3.29 -6.96 -15.19
C GLY A 234 -2.95 -5.57 -14.64
N SER A 235 -2.85 -4.56 -15.49
CA SER A 235 -2.52 -3.18 -15.08
C SER A 235 -3.75 -2.37 -14.65
N TRP A 236 -3.48 -1.21 -14.02
CA TRP A 236 -4.42 -0.10 -13.87
C TRP A 236 -3.92 1.13 -14.63
N GLY A 237 -4.85 1.88 -15.23
CA GLY A 237 -4.54 3.04 -16.07
C GLY A 237 -4.63 2.75 -17.57
N THR A 238 -4.57 3.80 -18.37
CA THR A 238 -4.68 3.71 -19.84
C THR A 238 -3.34 4.09 -20.48
N ALA A 239 -3.01 3.49 -21.61
CA ALA A 239 -1.88 3.92 -22.42
C ALA A 239 -2.29 5.15 -23.24
N ALA A 240 -2.39 6.32 -22.59
CA ALA A 240 -2.71 7.57 -23.27
C ALA A 240 -1.47 8.12 -24.01
N GLU A 241 -1.68 8.66 -25.21
CA GLU A 241 -0.60 9.28 -25.99
C GLU A 241 0.03 10.44 -25.20
N GLY A 242 1.37 10.45 -25.12
CA GLY A 242 2.12 11.47 -24.39
C GLY A 242 2.14 11.31 -22.87
N GLU A 243 1.40 10.34 -22.30
CA GLU A 243 1.52 10.02 -20.89
C GLU A 243 2.84 9.31 -20.59
N ARG A 244 3.49 9.69 -19.49
CA ARG A 244 4.70 9.00 -19.03
C ARG A 244 4.29 7.59 -18.62
N ALA A 245 4.90 6.58 -19.25
CA ALA A 245 4.63 5.18 -18.94
C ALA A 245 4.74 4.83 -17.44
N TYR A 246 5.59 5.55 -16.70
CA TYR A 246 5.71 5.39 -15.25
C TYR A 246 4.41 5.65 -14.48
N TYR A 247 3.52 6.54 -14.96
CA TYR A 247 2.26 6.80 -14.25
C TYR A 247 1.35 5.57 -14.24
N ARG A 248 1.34 4.80 -15.34
CA ARG A 248 0.61 3.52 -15.39
C ARG A 248 1.24 2.48 -14.47
N TYR A 249 2.57 2.49 -14.35
CA TYR A 249 3.28 1.65 -13.39
C TYR A 249 2.89 1.98 -11.95
N HIS A 250 2.93 3.28 -11.60
CA HIS A 250 2.57 3.77 -10.28
C HIS A 250 1.12 3.41 -9.93
N ALA A 251 0.16 3.72 -10.82
CA ALA A 251 -1.24 3.37 -10.65
C ALA A 251 -1.45 1.86 -10.43
N THR A 252 -0.77 1.02 -11.22
CA THR A 252 -0.84 -0.44 -11.09
C THR A 252 -0.30 -0.93 -9.75
N MET A 253 0.86 -0.42 -9.34
CA MET A 253 1.49 -0.77 -8.07
C MET A 253 0.64 -0.30 -6.88
N THR A 254 0.18 0.94 -6.88
CA THR A 254 -0.65 1.51 -5.80
C THR A 254 -1.98 0.78 -5.69
N ALA A 255 -2.63 0.46 -6.82
CA ALA A 255 -3.88 -0.29 -6.82
C ALA A 255 -3.70 -1.71 -6.27
N ALA A 256 -2.65 -2.42 -6.70
CA ALA A 256 -2.31 -3.74 -6.17
C ALA A 256 -2.02 -3.69 -4.67
N TRP A 257 -1.33 -2.65 -4.18
CA TRP A 257 -1.06 -2.48 -2.75
C TRP A 257 -2.34 -2.22 -1.96
N ALA A 258 -3.20 -1.32 -2.42
CA ALA A 258 -4.49 -1.04 -1.79
C ALA A 258 -5.34 -2.33 -1.65
N LEU A 259 -5.40 -3.13 -2.71
CA LEU A 259 -6.14 -4.39 -2.71
C LEU A 259 -5.50 -5.46 -1.81
N ALA A 260 -4.17 -5.53 -1.74
CA ALA A 260 -3.47 -6.46 -0.86
C ALA A 260 -3.67 -6.09 0.63
N GLU A 261 -3.63 -4.79 0.97
CA GLU A 261 -3.99 -4.30 2.31
C GLU A 261 -5.46 -4.59 2.65
N TYR A 262 -6.37 -4.41 1.70
CA TYR A 262 -7.79 -4.73 1.89
C TYR A 262 -7.99 -6.23 2.18
N SER A 263 -7.39 -7.10 1.36
CA SER A 263 -7.47 -8.56 1.54
C SER A 263 -6.96 -8.97 2.92
N ALA A 264 -5.79 -8.48 3.31
CA ALA A 264 -5.18 -8.76 4.61
C ALA A 264 -6.01 -8.26 5.82
N THR A 265 -6.89 -7.29 5.61
CA THR A 265 -7.69 -6.64 6.66
C THR A 265 -9.08 -7.25 6.81
N PHE A 266 -9.74 -7.56 5.69
CA PHE A 266 -11.17 -7.88 5.69
C PHE A 266 -11.49 -9.32 5.26
N LEU A 267 -10.56 -10.03 4.63
CA LEU A 267 -10.79 -11.39 4.19
C LEU A 267 -10.22 -12.39 5.22
N PRO A 268 -10.94 -13.49 5.52
CA PRO A 268 -10.43 -14.54 6.39
C PRO A 268 -9.10 -15.09 5.84
N ARG A 269 -8.13 -15.32 6.72
CA ARG A 269 -6.95 -16.12 6.38
C ARG A 269 -7.32 -17.59 6.57
N GLU A 270 -7.18 -18.38 5.51
CA GLU A 270 -7.24 -19.85 5.58
C GLU A 270 -6.06 -20.43 6.36
#